data_AF-A0A7K4I9W0-F1
#
_entry.id   AF-A0A7K4I9W0-F1
#
_cell.length_a   1.000
_cell.length_b   1.000
_cell.length_c   1.000
_cell.angle_alpha   90.00
_cell.angle_beta   90.00
_cell.angle_gamma   90.00
#
_symmetry.space_group_name_H-M   'P 1'
#
loop_
_entity.id
_entity.type
_entity.pdbx_description
1 polymer ?
#
loop_
_entity_poly.entity_id
_entity_poly.type
_entity_poly.pdbx_seq_one_letter_code
_entity_poly.pdbx_strand_id
1 'polypeptide(L)'
;MMRSDIAWMIKWVLPSSLAAAWSIRVILDGSFTGLAYSVVGMGILLCALWLYLRSRRDTFGVWNEERGQLAVFRPLSIQVHSVMLFGSIPVGIDLSHNASGVLRAMYESLREERDTSLQFVLCRPLGNELTRVGFAVTKSSIRPPHGMRQLTRLSDDVFEKSEVLRSSMHASYPHVPVRRATREETTMILSGGILGR
;
A
#
# COMPACT_ATOMS: atom_id res chain seq x y z
N MET A 1 -8.85 16.36 -23.84
CA MET A 1 -10.05 15.69 -24.38
C MET A 1 -9.74 14.32 -24.98
N MET A 2 -8.68 14.16 -25.79
CA MET A 2 -8.32 12.89 -26.48
C MET A 2 -8.08 11.63 -25.61
N ARG A 3 -7.82 11.75 -24.30
CA ARG A 3 -7.57 10.60 -23.40
C ARG A 3 -8.83 9.85 -22.96
N SER A 4 -10.00 10.51 -22.94
CA SER A 4 -11.26 9.85 -22.54
C SER A 4 -11.75 8.89 -23.62
N ASP A 5 -11.57 9.26 -24.88
CA ASP A 5 -12.18 8.55 -26.01
C ASP A 5 -11.42 7.25 -26.29
N ILE A 6 -10.09 7.28 -26.17
CA ILE A 6 -9.23 6.09 -26.26
C ILE A 6 -9.55 5.11 -25.12
N ALA A 7 -9.76 5.61 -23.89
CA ALA A 7 -10.11 4.77 -22.75
C ALA A 7 -11.50 4.12 -22.92
N TRP A 8 -12.46 4.85 -23.50
CA TRP A 8 -13.79 4.35 -23.81
C TRP A 8 -13.75 3.29 -24.92
N MET A 9 -13.01 3.53 -26.01
CA MET A 9 -12.80 2.56 -27.08
C MET A 9 -12.16 1.27 -26.58
N ILE A 10 -11.10 1.36 -25.79
CA ILE A 10 -10.43 0.17 -25.21
C ILE A 10 -11.37 -0.59 -24.28
N LYS A 11 -12.22 0.11 -23.53
CA LYS A 11 -13.13 -0.52 -22.55
C LYS A 11 -14.29 -1.28 -23.20
N TRP A 12 -14.79 -0.82 -24.36
CA TRP A 12 -16.03 -1.35 -24.94
C TRP A 12 -15.88 -1.91 -26.35
N VAL A 13 -15.15 -1.22 -27.23
CA VAL A 13 -15.03 -1.64 -28.64
C VAL A 13 -14.18 -2.90 -28.74
N LEU A 14 -13.05 -2.94 -28.03
CA LEU A 14 -12.10 -4.05 -28.09
C LEU A 14 -12.69 -5.38 -27.59
N PRO A 15 -13.40 -5.43 -26.44
CA PRO A 15 -14.12 -6.65 -26.02
C PRO A 15 -15.24 -7.05 -26.98
N SER A 16 -16.01 -6.09 -27.50
CA SER A 16 -17.11 -6.39 -28.42
C SER A 16 -16.60 -6.97 -29.74
N SER A 17 -15.50 -6.45 -30.30
CA SER A 17 -14.89 -7.00 -31.51
C SER A 17 -14.31 -8.39 -31.28
N LEU A 18 -13.69 -8.64 -30.13
CA LEU A 18 -13.18 -9.95 -29.75
C LEU A 18 -14.32 -10.96 -29.58
N ALA A 19 -15.42 -10.56 -28.94
CA ALA A 19 -16.59 -11.41 -28.78
C ALA A 19 -17.24 -11.75 -30.13
N ALA A 20 -17.36 -10.77 -31.04
CA ALA A 20 -17.91 -11.00 -32.38
C ALA A 20 -17.03 -11.96 -33.20
N ALA A 21 -15.70 -11.72 -33.23
CA ALA A 21 -14.75 -12.58 -33.93
C ALA A 21 -14.75 -14.01 -33.36
N TRP A 22 -14.85 -14.14 -32.05
CA TRP A 22 -14.95 -15.43 -31.36
C TRP A 22 -16.22 -16.19 -31.73
N SER A 23 -17.38 -15.51 -31.72
CA SER A 23 -18.66 -16.12 -32.12
C SER A 23 -18.64 -16.62 -33.57
N ILE A 24 -18.06 -15.85 -34.48
CA ILE A 24 -17.90 -16.25 -35.89
C ILE A 24 -17.01 -17.50 -36.00
N ARG A 25 -15.89 -17.55 -35.27
CA ARG A 25 -15.00 -18.71 -35.27
C ARG A 25 -15.71 -19.98 -34.78
N VAL A 26 -16.48 -19.90 -33.70
CA VAL A 26 -17.21 -21.04 -33.14
C VAL A 26 -18.24 -21.59 -34.13
N ILE A 27 -18.91 -20.71 -34.88
CA ILE A 27 -19.88 -21.10 -35.91
C ILE A 27 -19.20 -21.81 -37.09
N LEU A 28 -17.99 -21.38 -37.48
CA LEU A 28 -17.27 -21.90 -38.65
C LEU A 28 -16.58 -23.26 -38.41
N ASP A 29 -16.05 -23.50 -37.21
CA ASP A 29 -15.19 -24.68 -36.95
C ASP A 29 -16.01 -25.97 -36.74
N GLY A 30 -17.25 -25.87 -36.23
CA GLY A 30 -18.24 -26.97 -36.11
C GLY A 30 -17.83 -28.20 -35.28
N SER A 31 -16.57 -28.27 -34.84
CA SER A 31 -15.96 -29.42 -34.16
C SER A 31 -16.10 -29.31 -32.63
N PHE A 32 -16.31 -30.45 -31.97
CA PHE A 32 -16.42 -30.51 -30.50
C PHE A 32 -15.12 -30.09 -29.80
N THR A 33 -13.96 -30.44 -30.37
CA THR A 33 -12.64 -30.01 -29.88
C THR A 33 -12.44 -28.51 -30.03
N GLY A 34 -12.81 -27.93 -31.18
CA GLY A 34 -12.79 -26.48 -31.41
C GLY A 34 -13.67 -25.71 -30.42
N LEU A 35 -14.84 -26.27 -30.09
CA LEU A 35 -15.74 -25.70 -29.08
C LEU A 35 -15.12 -25.74 -27.67
N ALA A 36 -14.52 -26.86 -27.28
CA ALA A 36 -13.87 -27.00 -25.97
C ALA A 36 -12.72 -25.99 -25.77
N TYR A 37 -11.82 -25.86 -26.75
CA TYR A 37 -10.75 -24.85 -26.70
C TYR A 37 -11.30 -23.43 -26.68
N SER A 38 -12.38 -23.17 -27.40
CA SER A 38 -13.03 -21.85 -27.45
C SER A 38 -13.63 -21.46 -26.09
N VAL A 39 -14.25 -22.40 -25.38
CA VAL A 39 -14.80 -22.17 -24.03
C VAL A 39 -13.69 -21.87 -23.04
N VAL A 40 -12.60 -22.65 -23.05
CA VAL A 40 -11.45 -22.41 -22.16
C VAL A 40 -10.81 -21.05 -22.46
N GLY A 41 -10.61 -20.72 -23.74
CA GLY A 41 -10.05 -19.43 -24.16
C GLY A 41 -10.92 -18.25 -23.73
N MET A 42 -12.25 -18.36 -23.88
CA MET A 42 -13.18 -17.33 -23.40
C MET A 42 -13.14 -17.21 -21.87
N GLY A 43 -13.05 -18.32 -21.15
CA GLY A 43 -12.90 -18.30 -19.68
C GLY A 43 -11.65 -17.55 -19.23
N ILE A 44 -10.52 -17.78 -19.88
CA ILE A 44 -9.26 -17.06 -19.61
C ILE A 44 -9.42 -15.56 -19.94
N LEU A 45 -10.05 -15.23 -21.06
CA LEU A 45 -10.26 -13.83 -21.48
C LEU A 45 -11.18 -13.07 -20.51
N LEU A 46 -12.28 -13.69 -20.07
CA LEU A 46 -13.18 -13.13 -19.07
C LEU A 46 -12.48 -12.97 -17.72
N CYS A 47 -11.66 -13.94 -17.31
CA CYS A 47 -10.85 -13.83 -16.10
C CYS A 47 -9.85 -12.67 -16.18
N ALA A 48 -9.15 -12.52 -17.31
CA ALA A 48 -8.23 -11.42 -17.56
C ALA A 48 -8.93 -10.06 -17.56
N LEU A 49 -10.10 -9.96 -18.22
CA LEU A 49 -10.92 -8.74 -18.22
C LEU A 49 -11.41 -8.39 -16.82
N TRP A 50 -11.86 -9.38 -16.06
CA TRP A 50 -12.30 -9.19 -14.68
C TRP A 50 -11.15 -8.70 -13.79
N LEU A 51 -9.95 -9.29 -13.90
CA LEU A 51 -8.75 -8.83 -13.20
C LEU A 51 -8.36 -7.40 -13.62
N TYR A 52 -8.44 -7.09 -14.91
CA TYR A 52 -8.14 -5.76 -15.44
C TYR A 52 -9.12 -4.70 -14.90
N LEU A 53 -10.42 -4.97 -14.93
CA LEU A 53 -11.45 -4.09 -14.40
C LEU A 53 -11.31 -3.92 -12.88
N ARG A 54 -10.99 -5.00 -12.16
CA ARG A 54 -10.72 -4.94 -10.71
C ARG A 54 -9.48 -4.08 -10.42
N SER A 55 -8.41 -4.24 -11.19
CA SER A 55 -7.16 -3.48 -11.05
C SER A 55 -7.30 -1.98 -11.33
N ARG A 56 -8.35 -1.56 -12.04
CA ARG A 56 -8.62 -0.13 -12.30
C ARG A 56 -9.44 0.57 -11.22
N ARG A 57 -9.83 -0.10 -10.13
CA ARG A 57 -10.54 0.57 -9.03
C ARG A 57 -9.66 1.66 -8.41
N ASP A 58 -10.29 2.78 -8.05
CA ASP A 58 -9.57 3.91 -7.46
C ASP A 58 -8.88 3.50 -6.15
N THR A 59 -7.65 3.98 -6.01
CA THR A 59 -6.93 3.89 -4.74
C THR A 59 -7.45 5.00 -3.85
N PHE A 60 -7.90 4.67 -2.64
CA PHE A 60 -8.35 5.65 -1.68
C PHE A 60 -7.70 5.43 -0.32
N GLY A 61 -7.47 6.51 0.40
CA GLY A 61 -6.91 6.51 1.75
C GLY A 61 -7.97 6.82 2.78
N VAL A 62 -7.98 6.10 3.90
CA VAL A 62 -8.78 6.39 5.09
C VAL A 62 -7.83 6.69 6.23
N TRP A 63 -8.01 7.83 6.89
CA TRP A 63 -7.21 8.25 8.03
C TRP A 63 -7.94 7.92 9.33
N ASN A 64 -7.22 7.35 10.30
CA ASN A 64 -7.69 7.14 11.66
C ASN A 64 -6.96 8.11 12.59
N GLU A 65 -7.67 9.14 13.07
CA GLU A 65 -7.13 10.17 13.97
C GLU A 65 -6.71 9.61 15.33
N GLU A 66 -7.50 8.71 15.92
CA GLU A 66 -7.23 8.16 17.26
C GLU A 66 -5.90 7.38 17.29
N ARG A 67 -5.59 6.68 16.20
CA ARG A 67 -4.40 5.83 16.08
C ARG A 67 -3.26 6.47 15.30
N GLY A 68 -3.50 7.59 14.61
CA GLY A 68 -2.50 8.22 13.71
C GLY A 68 -2.08 7.31 12.55
N GLN A 69 -3.05 6.62 11.95
CA GLN A 69 -2.80 5.60 10.92
C GLN A 69 -3.46 5.96 9.59
N LEU A 70 -2.74 5.68 8.49
CA LEU A 70 -3.28 5.78 7.13
C LEU A 70 -3.51 4.40 6.55
N ALA A 71 -4.77 4.07 6.28
CA ALA A 71 -5.14 2.87 5.54
C ALA A 71 -5.30 3.20 4.05
N VAL A 72 -4.45 2.63 3.21
CA VAL A 72 -4.47 2.78 1.74
C VAL A 72 -5.12 1.54 1.13
N PHE A 73 -6.28 1.73 0.52
CA PHE A 73 -7.01 0.70 -0.21
C PHE A 73 -6.60 0.73 -1.66
N ARG A 74 -5.82 -0.26 -2.09
CA ARG A 74 -5.55 -0.54 -3.49
C ARG A 74 -6.59 -1.53 -4.06
N PRO A 75 -6.64 -1.70 -5.38
CA PRO A 75 -7.49 -2.70 -6.04
C PRO A 75 -7.44 -4.11 -5.46
N LEU A 76 -6.23 -4.58 -5.14
CA LEU A 76 -5.96 -5.97 -4.74
C LEU A 76 -5.35 -6.09 -3.34
N SER A 77 -4.93 -4.98 -2.73
CA SER A 77 -4.29 -4.97 -1.43
C SER A 77 -4.82 -3.86 -0.54
N ILE A 78 -4.77 -4.06 0.77
CA ILE A 78 -4.93 -3.04 1.79
C ILE A 78 -3.57 -2.86 2.44
N GLN A 79 -3.13 -1.62 2.60
CA GLN A 79 -1.92 -1.30 3.36
C GLN A 79 -2.30 -0.39 4.52
N VAL A 80 -1.81 -0.68 5.71
CA VAL A 80 -1.95 0.20 6.86
C VAL A 80 -0.57 0.72 7.23
N HIS A 81 -0.45 2.03 7.31
CA HIS A 81 0.77 2.73 7.64
C HIS A 81 0.61 3.46 8.98
N SER A 82 1.61 3.33 9.85
CA SER A 82 1.79 4.16 11.04
C SER A 82 3.15 4.82 10.96
N VAL A 83 3.19 6.15 11.06
CA VAL A 83 4.42 6.93 10.97
C VAL A 83 4.67 7.63 12.30
N MET A 84 5.88 7.44 12.82
CA MET A 84 6.36 8.02 14.06
C MET A 84 7.54 8.94 13.74
N LEU A 85 7.53 10.14 14.28
CA LEU A 85 8.54 11.18 14.06
C LEU A 85 9.28 11.50 15.36
N PHE A 86 10.57 11.74 15.23
CA PHE A 86 11.42 12.27 16.27
C PHE A 86 11.24 13.79 16.35
N GLY A 87 10.91 14.32 17.52
CA GLY A 87 10.63 15.74 17.73
C GLY A 87 11.89 16.62 17.76
N SER A 88 13.06 16.03 18.00
CA SER A 88 14.36 16.65 17.78
C SER A 88 15.20 15.68 16.94
N ILE A 89 15.85 16.19 15.88
CA ILE A 89 16.95 15.44 15.27
C ILE A 89 18.09 15.52 16.28
N PRO A 90 18.56 14.41 16.85
CA PRO A 90 19.76 14.47 17.66
C PRO A 90 20.88 14.93 16.72
N VAL A 91 21.40 16.13 16.97
CA VAL A 91 22.61 16.62 16.32
C VAL A 91 23.71 15.66 16.76
N GLY A 92 23.95 14.64 15.93
CA GLY A 92 24.61 13.41 16.34
C GLY A 92 23.65 12.50 17.09
N ILE A 93 22.82 11.74 16.37
CA ILE A 93 22.47 10.44 16.95
C ILE A 93 23.81 9.73 17.04
N ASP A 94 24.32 9.55 18.26
CA ASP A 94 25.37 8.58 18.52
C ASP A 94 24.75 7.18 18.32
N LEU A 95 24.48 6.86 17.04
CA LEU A 95 23.85 5.62 16.53
C LEU A 95 24.77 4.42 16.72
N SER A 96 26.01 4.67 17.12
CA SER A 96 27.10 3.72 17.00
C SER A 96 26.86 2.48 17.85
N HIS A 97 26.43 2.63 19.11
CA HIS A 97 26.29 1.48 20.02
C HIS A 97 24.87 1.00 20.32
N ASN A 98 23.91 1.90 20.57
CA ASN A 98 22.56 1.48 21.01
C ASN A 98 21.53 1.42 19.88
N ALA A 99 21.66 2.25 18.85
CA ALA A 99 20.71 2.20 17.74
C ALA A 99 20.85 0.92 16.93
N SER A 100 22.06 0.42 16.70
CA SER A 100 22.25 -0.86 16.00
C SER A 100 21.54 -2.02 16.72
N GLY A 101 21.56 -2.05 18.06
CA GLY A 101 20.84 -3.03 18.87
C GLY A 101 19.33 -2.89 18.77
N VAL A 102 18.81 -1.66 18.85
CA VAL A 102 17.38 -1.37 18.67
C VAL A 102 16.93 -1.75 17.26
N LEU A 103 17.63 -1.26 16.24
CA LEU A 103 17.36 -1.56 14.83
C LEU A 103 17.43 -3.06 14.54
N ARG A 104 18.37 -3.78 15.15
CA ARG A 104 18.50 -5.23 15.00
C ARG A 104 17.36 -5.98 15.68
N ALA A 105 16.99 -5.62 16.91
CA ALA A 105 15.82 -6.20 17.60
C ALA A 105 14.51 -5.89 16.85
N MET A 106 14.40 -4.69 16.30
CA MET A 106 13.29 -4.27 15.44
C MET A 106 13.26 -5.07 14.13
N TYR A 107 14.41 -5.29 13.51
CA TYR A 107 14.52 -6.12 12.32
C TYR A 107 14.16 -7.57 12.62
N GLU A 108 14.73 -8.16 13.68
CA GLU A 108 14.50 -9.55 14.07
C GLU A 108 13.02 -9.80 14.42
N SER A 109 12.37 -8.89 15.16
CA SER A 109 10.93 -8.99 15.48
C SER A 109 9.99 -8.84 14.28
N LEU A 110 10.47 -8.24 13.18
CA LEU A 110 9.70 -8.06 11.95
C LEU A 110 10.11 -9.03 10.84
N ARG A 111 11.25 -9.73 10.97
CA ARG A 111 11.83 -10.58 9.93
C ARG A 111 10.94 -11.78 9.58
N GLU A 112 10.25 -12.32 10.57
CA GLU A 112 9.39 -13.50 10.40
C GLU A 112 7.96 -13.14 9.99
N GLU A 113 7.60 -11.86 10.04
CA GLU A 113 6.28 -11.41 9.63
C GLU A 113 6.20 -11.11 8.15
N ARG A 114 5.43 -11.94 7.44
CA ARG A 114 5.06 -11.68 6.05
C ARG A 114 4.28 -10.38 5.95
N ASP A 115 4.55 -9.66 4.87
CA ASP A 115 3.83 -8.45 4.47
C ASP A 115 3.94 -7.27 5.45
N THR A 116 4.84 -7.33 6.44
CA THR A 116 5.19 -6.21 7.32
C THR A 116 6.53 -5.61 6.90
N SER A 117 6.63 -4.28 6.88
CA SER A 117 7.87 -3.57 6.58
C SER A 117 8.07 -2.40 7.53
N LEU A 118 9.32 -2.19 7.95
CA LEU A 118 9.76 -1.02 8.69
C LEU A 118 10.66 -0.19 7.78
N GLN A 119 10.37 1.10 7.67
CA GLN A 119 11.12 2.03 6.84
C GLN A 119 11.58 3.22 7.68
N PHE A 120 12.84 3.62 7.53
CA PHE A 120 13.30 4.90 8.06
C PHE A 120 12.89 6.00 7.12
N VAL A 121 12.29 7.05 7.69
CA VAL A 121 11.77 8.17 6.91
C VAL A 121 12.54 9.43 7.25
N LEU A 122 13.01 10.10 6.20
CA LEU A 122 13.60 11.42 6.25
C LEU A 122 12.73 12.32 5.39
N CYS A 123 12.09 13.31 6.00
CA CYS A 123 11.28 14.28 5.30
C CYS A 123 11.87 15.67 5.48
N ARG A 124 12.28 16.28 4.37
CA ARG A 124 12.71 17.67 4.34
C ARG A 124 11.55 18.50 3.77
N PRO A 125 10.70 19.12 4.63
CA PRO A 125 9.68 20.04 4.15
C PRO A 125 10.32 21.19 3.34
N LEU A 126 9.57 21.72 2.37
CA LEU A 126 10.00 22.87 1.58
C LEU A 126 9.99 24.13 2.46
N GLY A 127 11.04 24.96 2.38
CA GLY A 127 11.17 26.18 3.18
C GLY A 127 12.15 26.05 4.36
N ASN A 128 12.00 26.93 5.36
CA ASN A 128 12.84 26.98 6.57
C ASN A 128 12.33 26.05 7.70
N GLU A 129 11.54 25.04 7.36
CA GLU A 129 11.08 24.07 8.33
C GLU A 129 12.17 23.04 8.69
N LEU A 130 12.10 22.54 9.93
CA LEU A 130 13.04 21.53 10.42
C LEU A 130 12.86 20.23 9.64
N THR A 131 13.98 19.60 9.31
CA THR A 131 13.97 18.25 8.75
C THR A 131 13.38 17.29 9.78
N ARG A 132 12.49 16.40 9.34
CA ARG A 132 11.79 15.44 10.18
C ARG A 132 12.37 14.07 9.92
N VAL A 133 12.74 13.35 10.97
CA VAL A 133 13.29 11.99 10.91
C VAL A 133 12.35 11.09 11.70
N GLY A 134 12.19 9.85 11.26
CA GLY A 134 11.32 8.91 11.95
C GLY A 134 11.36 7.52 11.37
N PHE A 135 10.32 6.75 11.68
CA PHE A 135 10.11 5.44 11.11
C PHE A 135 8.64 5.24 10.72
N ALA A 136 8.41 4.44 9.69
CA ALA A 136 7.10 4.03 9.20
C ALA A 136 6.98 2.51 9.31
N VAL A 137 5.97 2.05 10.04
CA VAL A 137 5.55 0.65 10.05
C VAL A 137 4.42 0.51 9.03
N THR A 138 4.61 -0.39 8.08
CA THR A 138 3.58 -0.72 7.10
C THR A 138 3.27 -2.20 7.19
N LYS A 139 1.98 -2.55 7.24
CA LYS A 139 1.55 -3.94 7.04
C LYS A 139 0.57 -3.99 5.88
N SER A 140 0.75 -4.96 5.01
CA SER A 140 -0.09 -5.14 3.84
C SER A 140 -0.80 -6.47 3.85
N SER A 141 -1.93 -6.55 3.16
CA SER A 141 -2.63 -7.81 2.96
C SER A 141 -3.49 -7.76 1.71
N ILE A 142 -3.87 -8.92 1.21
CA ILE A 142 -4.82 -9.04 0.09
C ILE A 142 -6.16 -8.45 0.51
N ARG A 143 -6.83 -7.74 -0.40
CA ARG A 143 -8.15 -7.12 -0.15
C ARG A 143 -9.29 -8.12 -0.38
N PRO A 144 -9.95 -8.65 0.65
CA PRO A 144 -11.12 -9.50 0.47
C PRO A 144 -12.36 -8.64 0.19
N PRO A 145 -13.46 -9.25 -0.30
CA PRO A 145 -14.73 -8.56 -0.55
C PRO A 145 -15.29 -7.87 0.70
N HIS A 146 -15.06 -8.43 1.89
CA HIS A 146 -15.48 -7.89 3.19
C HIS A 146 -14.26 -7.45 4.03
N GLY A 147 -13.50 -6.50 3.50
CA GLY A 147 -12.20 -6.06 4.04
C GLY A 147 -12.20 -5.39 5.40
N MET A 148 -13.35 -5.15 6.05
CA MET A 148 -13.37 -4.37 7.28
C MET A 148 -12.73 -5.10 8.47
N ARG A 149 -13.03 -6.39 8.67
CA ARG A 149 -12.41 -7.18 9.74
C ARG A 149 -10.89 -7.31 9.56
N GLN A 150 -10.45 -7.46 8.32
CA GLN A 150 -9.03 -7.56 8.00
C GLN A 150 -8.33 -6.21 8.17
N LEU A 151 -8.99 -5.11 7.83
CA LEU A 151 -8.50 -3.76 8.11
C LEU A 151 -8.32 -3.54 9.61
N THR A 152 -9.30 -3.92 10.43
CA THR A 152 -9.22 -3.78 11.90
C THR A 152 -8.02 -4.56 12.43
N ARG A 153 -7.86 -5.83 12.02
CA ARG A 153 -6.69 -6.64 12.41
C ARG A 153 -5.36 -6.01 11.97
N LEU A 154 -5.27 -5.54 10.72
CA LEU A 154 -4.07 -4.85 10.24
C LEU A 154 -3.80 -3.57 11.03
N SER A 155 -4.85 -2.82 11.39
CA SER A 155 -4.74 -1.61 12.19
C SER A 155 -4.27 -1.89 13.61
N ASP A 156 -4.80 -2.94 14.25
CA ASP A 156 -4.38 -3.38 15.58
C ASP A 156 -2.91 -3.81 15.55
N ASP A 157 -2.53 -4.68 14.61
CA ASP A 157 -1.15 -5.17 14.46
C ASP A 157 -0.15 -4.03 14.24
N VAL A 158 -0.47 -3.10 13.34
CA VAL A 158 0.40 -1.95 13.05
C VAL A 158 0.45 -1.01 14.25
N PHE A 159 -0.65 -0.85 14.98
CA PHE A 159 -0.70 -0.01 16.18
C PHE A 159 0.22 -0.57 17.25
N GLU A 160 0.03 -1.85 17.61
CA GLU A 160 0.83 -2.55 18.61
C GLU A 160 2.31 -2.47 18.29
N LYS A 161 2.69 -2.80 17.04
CA LYS A 161 4.09 -2.68 16.59
C LYS A 161 4.61 -1.26 16.73
N SER A 162 3.87 -0.27 16.24
CA SER A 162 4.33 1.11 16.31
C SER A 162 4.51 1.60 17.75
N GLU A 163 3.69 1.13 18.69
CA GLU A 163 3.81 1.44 20.12
C GLU A 163 4.97 0.70 20.79
N VAL A 164 5.21 -0.57 20.47
CA VAL A 164 6.41 -1.31 20.92
C VAL A 164 7.65 -0.58 20.45
N LEU A 165 7.71 -0.17 19.18
CA LEU A 165 8.83 0.58 18.62
C LEU A 165 9.02 1.93 19.31
N ARG A 166 7.93 2.66 19.54
CA ARG A 166 7.97 3.93 20.28
C ARG A 166 8.52 3.74 21.70
N SER A 167 8.08 2.69 22.38
CA SER A 167 8.54 2.34 23.74
C SER A 167 10.03 1.97 23.75
N SER A 168 10.48 1.11 22.84
CA SER A 168 11.89 0.72 22.71
C SER A 168 12.79 1.91 22.38
N MET A 169 12.33 2.80 21.50
CA MET A 169 13.04 4.05 21.20
C MET A 169 13.11 4.97 22.40
N HIS A 170 12.01 5.12 23.16
CA HIS A 170 12.01 5.95 24.36
C HIS A 170 12.91 5.38 25.46
N ALA A 171 12.97 4.06 25.62
CA ALA A 171 13.88 3.41 26.57
C ALA A 171 15.35 3.65 26.20
N SER A 172 15.66 3.65 24.89
CA SER A 172 17.03 3.81 24.39
C SER A 172 17.45 5.29 24.30
N TYR A 173 16.49 6.17 24.05
CA TYR A 173 16.67 7.61 23.89
C TYR A 173 15.57 8.39 24.66
N PRO A 174 15.64 8.43 26.00
CA PRO A 174 14.58 9.07 26.81
C PRO A 174 14.40 10.56 26.52
N HIS A 175 15.47 11.21 26.05
CA HIS A 175 15.52 12.63 25.73
C HIS A 175 14.98 12.98 24.33
N VAL A 176 14.72 11.97 23.48
CA VAL A 176 14.18 12.20 22.12
C VAL A 176 12.68 11.92 22.16
N PRO A 177 11.82 12.96 22.07
CA PRO A 177 10.39 12.74 22.01
C PRO A 177 10.02 12.05 20.69
N VAL A 178 9.31 10.92 20.77
CA VAL A 178 8.74 10.22 19.61
C VAL A 178 7.24 10.49 19.59
N ARG A 179 6.75 11.12 18.52
CA ARG A 179 5.32 11.42 18.34
C ARG A 179 4.76 10.77 17.09
N ARG A 180 3.45 10.56 17.06
CA ARG A 180 2.74 10.16 15.84
C ARG A 180 2.77 11.31 14.83
N ALA A 181 2.94 10.97 13.56
CA ALA A 181 2.83 11.93 12.47
C ALA A 181 1.37 12.31 12.26
N THR A 182 1.11 13.55 11.86
CA THR A 182 -0.23 13.97 11.44
C THR A 182 -0.59 13.35 10.08
N ARG A 183 -1.86 13.49 9.67
CA ARG A 183 -2.31 13.04 8.34
C ARG A 183 -1.47 13.66 7.22
N GLU A 184 -1.21 14.95 7.31
CA GLU A 184 -0.45 15.73 6.32
C GLU A 184 0.99 15.25 6.24
N GLU A 185 1.64 15.08 7.40
CA GLU A 185 3.01 14.57 7.49
C GLU A 185 3.11 13.15 6.94
N THR A 186 2.18 12.28 7.32
CA THR A 186 2.14 10.89 6.85
C THR A 186 1.96 10.84 5.33
N THR A 187 1.04 11.65 4.79
CA THR A 187 0.79 11.71 3.35
C THR A 187 2.01 12.26 2.61
N MET A 188 2.65 13.31 3.13
CA MET A 188 3.87 13.88 2.56
C MET A 188 5.01 12.86 2.54
N ILE A 189 5.21 12.12 3.64
CA ILE A 189 6.24 11.10 3.77
C ILE A 189 6.01 9.93 2.81
N LEU A 190 4.78 9.38 2.79
CA LEU A 190 4.46 8.21 1.97
C LEU A 190 4.37 8.53 0.48
N SER A 191 4.04 9.77 0.12
CA SER A 191 4.01 10.21 -1.28
C SER A 191 5.38 10.62 -1.83
N GLY A 192 6.44 10.60 -1.01
CA GLY A 192 7.75 11.10 -1.39
C GLY A 192 7.75 12.59 -1.71
N GLY A 193 6.84 13.37 -1.12
CA GLY A 193 6.72 14.82 -1.33
C GLY A 193 5.94 15.23 -2.59
N ILE A 194 5.41 14.29 -3.38
CA ILE A 194 4.72 14.61 -4.65
C ILE A 194 3.31 15.16 -4.40
N LEU A 195 2.66 14.78 -3.31
CA LEU A 195 1.30 15.22 -2.96
C LEU A 195 1.23 16.43 -2.01
N GLY A 196 2.37 17.07 -1.71
CA GLY A 196 2.41 18.33 -0.93
C GLY A 196 2.03 19.57 -1.76
N ARG A 197 1.09 19.44 -2.70
CA ARG A 197 0.58 20.51 -3.56
C ARG A 197 -0.94 20.61 -3.45
#